data_AF-A0AAW7D2M7-F1
#
_entry.id   AF-A0AAW7D2M7-F1
#
_cell.length_a   1.000
_cell.length_b   1.000
_cell.length_c   1.000
_cell.angle_alpha   90.00
_cell.angle_beta   90.00
_cell.angle_gamma   90.00
#
_symmetry.space_group_name_H-M   'P 1'
#
loop_
_entity.id
_entity.type
_entity.pdbx_description
1 polymer ?
#
loop_
_entity_poly.entity_id
_entity_poly.type
_entity_poly.pdbx_seq_one_letter_code
_entity_poly.pdbx_strand_id
1 'polypeptide(L)'
;MFNIRNRQFTIWGMIAILFFSVLIVTDLVFLPYEKSVETIEYAELVTQGSMKEVVGYRYRTNQGTSFTLDKDYIRGDAITLERTLLFKQIIDVKTSTRDYTPLLSSGFNGFTLFWLVFLAISCGISLFNLWGNEPMTVNRYQNFVMFTAFIFFCTVSVWFVFN
;
A
#
# COMPACT_ATOMS: atom_id res chain seq x y z
N MET A 1 15.64 -22.84 -7.14
CA MET A 1 15.66 -23.18 -5.69
C MET A 1 16.66 -22.25 -5.01
N PHE A 2 16.28 -21.47 -4.00
CA PHE A 2 17.17 -20.46 -3.39
C PHE A 2 18.42 -21.11 -2.81
N ASN A 3 19.60 -20.73 -3.33
CA ASN A 3 20.88 -21.30 -2.94
C ASN A 3 21.48 -20.49 -1.79
N ILE A 4 21.87 -21.16 -0.71
CA ILE A 4 22.50 -20.55 0.47
C ILE A 4 23.83 -19.84 0.13
N ARG A 5 24.48 -20.23 -0.97
CA ARG A 5 25.67 -19.55 -1.50
C ARG A 5 25.40 -18.08 -1.86
N ASN A 6 24.16 -17.74 -2.20
CA ASN A 6 23.74 -16.38 -2.56
C ASN A 6 23.12 -15.63 -1.38
N ARG A 7 23.32 -16.11 -0.14
CA ARG A 7 22.76 -15.53 1.08
C ARG A 7 22.94 -14.03 1.19
N GLN A 8 24.11 -13.50 0.80
CA GLN A 8 24.39 -12.06 0.85
C GLN A 8 23.44 -11.24 -0.04
N PHE A 9 23.16 -11.70 -1.26
CA PHE A 9 22.19 -11.03 -2.15
C PHE A 9 20.78 -11.07 -1.58
N THR A 10 20.39 -12.20 -1.00
CA THR A 10 19.08 -12.34 -0.35
C THR A 10 18.93 -11.42 0.85
N ILE A 11 19.98 -11.26 1.67
CA ILE A 11 20.00 -10.29 2.77
C ILE A 11 19.82 -8.87 2.23
N TRP A 12 20.58 -8.46 1.22
CA TRP A 12 20.45 -7.12 0.63
C TRP A 12 19.05 -6.86 0.05
N GLY A 13 18.45 -7.85 -0.62
CA GLY A 13 17.08 -7.75 -1.11
C GLY A 13 16.06 -7.58 0.02
N MET A 14 16.20 -8.33 1.10
CA MET A 14 15.33 -8.20 2.27
C MET A 14 15.51 -6.87 3.00
N ILE A 15 16.74 -6.33 3.08
CA ILE A 15 17.00 -4.99 3.62
C ILE A 15 16.29 -3.93 2.79
N ALA A 16 16.37 -4.01 1.46
CA ALA A 16 15.69 -3.07 0.58
C ALA A 16 14.17 -3.11 0.80
N ILE A 17 13.56 -4.32 0.83
CA ILE A 17 12.13 -4.48 1.11
C ILE A 17 11.78 -3.86 2.47
N LEU A 18 12.52 -4.21 3.52
CA LEU A 18 12.28 -3.69 4.87
C LEU A 18 12.36 -2.16 4.91
N PHE A 19 13.39 -1.58 4.27
CA PHE A 19 13.57 -0.13 4.21
C PHE A 19 12.38 0.57 3.56
N PHE A 20 11.94 0.10 2.39
CA PHE A 20 10.78 0.68 1.72
C PHE A 20 9.49 0.49 2.52
N SER A 21 9.25 -0.68 3.10
CA SER A 21 8.08 -0.90 3.96
C SER A 21 8.06 0.05 5.16
N VAL A 22 9.19 0.21 5.86
CA VAL A 22 9.29 1.15 6.99
C VAL A 22 9.08 2.59 6.54
N LEU A 23 9.63 2.98 5.38
CA LEU A 23 9.49 4.34 4.86
C LEU A 23 8.03 4.67 4.51
N ILE A 24 7.29 3.71 3.93
CA ILE A 24 5.85 3.82 3.66
C ILE A 24 5.05 3.97 4.96
N VAL A 25 5.29 3.12 5.96
CA VAL A 25 4.61 3.24 7.27
C VAL A 25 4.94 4.57 7.93
N THR A 26 6.19 5.02 7.83
CA THR A 26 6.62 6.28 8.43
C THR A 26 5.89 7.47 7.82
N ASP A 27 5.79 7.51 6.49
CA ASP A 27 5.04 8.54 5.78
C ASP A 27 3.55 8.54 6.11
N LEU A 28 2.97 7.35 6.31
CA LEU A 28 1.54 7.18 6.60
C LEU A 28 1.14 7.50 8.03
N VAL A 29 2.02 7.25 9.01
CA VAL A 29 1.64 7.28 10.43
C VAL A 29 2.29 8.43 11.19
N PHE A 30 3.52 8.80 10.82
CA PHE A 30 4.33 9.72 11.62
C PHE A 30 4.54 11.09 10.98
N LEU A 31 4.53 11.18 9.65
CA LEU A 31 4.72 12.45 8.95
C LEU A 31 3.43 13.27 8.91
N PRO A 32 3.53 14.61 8.92
CA PRO A 32 2.37 15.48 8.80
C PRO A 32 1.74 15.36 7.40
N TYR A 33 0.42 15.51 7.34
CA TYR A 33 -0.32 15.46 6.09
C TYR A 33 -0.42 16.83 5.44
N GLU A 34 -0.34 16.86 4.11
CA GLU A 34 -0.57 18.05 3.30
C GLU A 34 -2.04 18.14 2.95
N LYS A 35 -2.64 19.31 3.18
CA LYS A 35 -4.04 19.58 2.81
C LYS A 35 -4.08 20.41 1.54
N SER A 36 -4.89 19.99 0.58
CA SER A 36 -5.16 20.75 -0.64
C SER A 36 -6.66 20.81 -0.92
N VAL A 37 -7.11 21.95 -1.46
CA VAL A 37 -8.46 22.11 -1.99
C VAL A 37 -8.37 22.01 -3.50
N GLU A 38 -9.08 21.04 -4.06
CA GLU A 38 -9.01 20.70 -5.47
C GLU A 38 -10.39 20.52 -6.06
N THR A 39 -10.50 20.63 -7.38
CA THR A 39 -11.76 20.41 -8.07
C THR A 39 -11.74 19.10 -8.84
N ILE A 40 -12.84 18.35 -8.80
CA ILE A 40 -13.03 17.14 -9.59
C ILE A 40 -13.16 17.55 -11.06
N GLU A 41 -12.26 17.08 -11.90
CA GLU A 41 -12.28 17.34 -13.34
C GLU A 41 -13.06 16.26 -14.08
N TYR A 42 -12.90 15.00 -13.68
CA TYR A 42 -13.67 13.90 -14.22
C TYR A 42 -13.90 12.78 -13.22
N ALA A 43 -14.97 12.01 -13.46
CA ALA A 43 -15.32 10.81 -12.71
C ALA A 43 -15.65 9.66 -13.67
N GLU A 44 -15.02 8.51 -13.46
CA GLU A 44 -15.24 7.27 -14.20
C GLU A 44 -15.97 6.26 -13.32
N LEU A 45 -16.95 5.57 -13.90
CA LEU A 45 -17.66 4.48 -13.23
C LEU A 45 -16.76 3.24 -13.17
N VAL A 46 -16.56 2.72 -11.97
CA VAL A 46 -15.92 1.41 -11.77
C VAL A 46 -17.03 0.36 -11.71
N THR A 47 -17.10 -0.50 -12.72
CA THR A 47 -18.08 -1.59 -12.80
C THR A 47 -17.40 -2.95 -12.64
N GLN A 48 -18.06 -3.89 -11.94
CA GLN A 48 -17.57 -5.26 -11.78
C GLN A 48 -18.57 -6.29 -12.33
N GLY A 49 -18.05 -7.38 -12.89
CA GLY A 49 -18.82 -8.53 -13.34
C GLY A 49 -19.51 -8.36 -14.70
N SER A 50 -20.16 -9.44 -15.16
CA SER A 50 -20.86 -9.51 -16.45
C SER A 50 -22.13 -8.65 -16.49
N MET A 51 -22.72 -8.33 -15.33
CA MET A 51 -23.91 -7.49 -15.20
C MET A 51 -23.61 -5.98 -15.11
N LYS A 52 -22.33 -5.56 -15.17
CA LYS A 52 -21.91 -4.15 -15.04
C LYS A 52 -22.44 -3.48 -13.77
N GLU A 53 -22.37 -4.17 -12.64
CA GLU A 53 -22.77 -3.56 -11.35
C GLU A 53 -21.76 -2.47 -10.98
N VAL A 54 -22.25 -1.27 -10.64
CA VAL A 54 -21.41 -0.14 -10.25
C VAL A 54 -20.88 -0.40 -8.84
N VAL A 55 -19.59 -0.65 -8.73
CA VAL A 55 -18.92 -0.91 -7.45
C VAL A 55 -18.30 0.35 -6.86
N GLY A 56 -18.03 1.36 -7.69
CA GLY A 56 -17.50 2.64 -7.21
C GLY A 56 -17.27 3.65 -8.32
N TYR A 57 -16.57 4.72 -7.96
CA TYR A 57 -16.23 5.83 -8.83
C TYR A 57 -14.75 6.16 -8.69
N ARG A 58 -14.06 6.26 -9.83
CA ARG A 58 -12.68 6.73 -9.91
C ARG A 58 -12.70 8.19 -10.30
N TYR A 59 -12.08 9.03 -9.49
CA TYR A 59 -12.02 10.47 -9.68
C TYR A 59 -10.63 10.89 -10.15
N ARG A 60 -10.57 11.96 -10.92
CA ARG A 60 -9.34 12.75 -11.09
C ARG A 60 -9.61 14.23 -10.90
N THR A 61 -8.68 14.88 -10.23
CA THR A 61 -8.71 16.31 -9.96
C THR A 61 -7.93 17.12 -11.01
N ASN A 62 -8.18 18.42 -11.03
CA ASN A 62 -7.45 19.40 -11.84
C ASN A 62 -5.94 19.45 -11.57
N GLN A 63 -5.49 19.01 -10.38
CA GLN A 63 -4.07 18.88 -10.05
C GLN A 63 -3.49 17.52 -10.46
N GLY A 64 -4.25 16.72 -11.21
CA GLY A 64 -3.82 15.42 -11.72
C GLY A 64 -3.91 14.28 -10.71
N THR A 65 -4.52 14.50 -9.54
CA THR A 65 -4.60 13.48 -8.50
C THR A 65 -5.76 12.53 -8.75
N SER A 66 -5.52 11.23 -8.61
CA SER A 66 -6.52 10.19 -8.80
C SER A 66 -6.84 9.46 -7.51
N PHE A 67 -8.12 9.15 -7.28
CA PHE A 67 -8.57 8.31 -6.17
C PHE A 67 -9.85 7.56 -6.50
N THR A 68 -10.16 6.53 -5.73
CA THR A 68 -11.36 5.70 -5.90
C THR A 68 -12.19 5.72 -4.64
N LEU A 69 -13.50 5.90 -4.81
CA LEU A 69 -14.49 5.76 -3.74
C LEU A 69 -15.45 4.61 -4.04
N ASP A 70 -15.84 3.90 -2.99
CA ASP A 70 -16.83 2.83 -3.08
C ASP A 70 -18.26 3.37 -3.06
N LYS A 71 -19.06 2.91 -4.02
CA LYS A 71 -20.53 3.08 -4.17
C LYS A 71 -21.09 4.50 -4.29
N ASP A 72 -20.46 5.52 -3.70
CA ASP A 72 -21.04 6.85 -3.56
C ASP A 72 -20.42 7.87 -4.52
N TYR A 73 -21.27 8.73 -5.07
CA TYR A 73 -20.86 9.75 -6.02
C TYR A 73 -20.74 11.11 -5.33
N ILE A 74 -19.55 11.72 -5.40
CA ILE A 74 -19.36 13.10 -4.97
C ILE A 74 -20.11 14.03 -5.95
N ARG A 75 -21.13 14.72 -5.43
CA ARG A 75 -21.82 15.82 -6.14
C ARG A 75 -21.23 17.15 -5.70
N GLY A 76 -20.49 17.81 -6.59
CA GLY A 76 -19.95 19.16 -6.37
C GLY A 76 -18.46 19.26 -6.64
N ASP A 77 -18.03 20.44 -7.08
CA ASP A 77 -16.73 20.63 -7.73
C ASP A 77 -15.57 20.56 -6.75
N ALA A 78 -15.63 21.27 -5.61
CA ALA A 78 -14.50 21.41 -4.69
C ALA A 78 -14.47 20.35 -3.57
N ILE A 79 -13.35 19.64 -3.51
CA ILE A 79 -13.02 18.65 -2.48
C ILE A 79 -11.76 19.09 -1.73
N THR A 80 -11.72 18.81 -0.44
CA THR A 80 -10.53 18.90 0.39
C THR A 80 -9.91 17.52 0.48
N LEU A 81 -8.64 17.43 0.08
CA LEU A 81 -7.85 16.21 0.12
C LEU A 81 -6.75 16.36 1.15
N GLU A 82 -6.53 15.32 1.95
CA GLU A 82 -5.31 15.20 2.76
C GLU A 82 -4.43 14.09 2.22
N ARG A 83 -3.14 14.39 2.07
CA ARG A 83 -2.15 13.50 1.48
C ARG A 83 -0.95 13.28 2.39
N THR A 84 -0.33 12.11 2.28
CA THR A 84 0.99 11.89 2.87
C THR A 84 2.04 12.77 2.18
N LEU A 85 3.16 13.01 2.85
CA LEU A 85 4.14 13.98 2.41
C LEU A 85 5.05 13.42 1.32
N LEU A 86 5.55 12.19 1.50
CA LEU A 86 6.52 11.55 0.62
C LEU A 86 5.85 10.85 -0.57
N PHE A 87 4.86 10.00 -0.30
CA PHE A 87 4.21 9.19 -1.34
C PHE A 87 2.96 9.85 -1.91
N LYS A 88 2.56 11.03 -1.40
CA LYS A 88 1.39 11.79 -1.86
C LYS A 88 0.11 10.96 -1.87
N GLN A 89 0.01 9.97 -0.98
CA GLN A 89 -1.14 9.10 -0.93
C GLN A 89 -2.30 9.82 -0.27
N ILE A 90 -3.50 9.74 -0.85
CA ILE A 90 -4.71 10.27 -0.24
C ILE A 90 -5.10 9.44 0.98
N ILE A 91 -5.38 10.15 2.08
CA ILE A 91 -5.79 9.58 3.36
C ILE A 91 -7.17 10.10 3.75
N ASP A 92 -7.51 11.31 3.33
CA ASP A 92 -8.78 11.95 3.67
C ASP A 92 -9.38 12.63 2.43
N VAL A 93 -10.70 12.45 2.24
CA VAL A 93 -11.49 13.07 1.17
C VAL A 93 -12.75 13.66 1.78
N LYS A 94 -12.85 14.99 1.78
CA LYS A 94 -13.98 15.72 2.35
C LYS A 94 -14.55 16.72 1.35
N THR A 95 -15.86 16.90 1.37
CA THR A 95 -16.51 18.10 0.82
C THR A 95 -16.87 19.06 1.96
N SER A 96 -17.41 20.22 1.62
CA SER A 96 -17.97 21.15 2.62
C SER A 96 -19.13 20.56 3.42
N THR A 97 -19.78 19.50 2.91
CA THR A 97 -21.00 18.93 3.47
C THR A 97 -20.85 17.51 4.00
N ARG A 98 -19.82 16.77 3.57
CA ARG A 98 -19.70 15.34 3.89
C ARG A 98 -18.26 14.85 3.89
N ASP A 99 -18.01 13.91 4.79
CA ASP A 99 -16.78 13.12 4.86
C ASP A 99 -16.92 11.83 4.04
N TYR A 100 -16.05 11.67 3.03
CA TYR A 100 -15.99 10.51 2.15
C TYR A 100 -14.81 9.58 2.46
N THR A 101 -13.98 9.91 3.46
CA THR A 101 -12.82 9.11 3.88
C THR A 101 -13.15 7.66 4.21
N PRO A 102 -14.27 7.33 4.88
CA PRO A 102 -14.64 5.94 5.12
C PRO A 102 -14.93 5.14 3.85
N LEU A 103 -15.19 5.81 2.73
CA LEU A 103 -15.49 5.22 1.43
C LEU A 103 -14.26 5.15 0.51
N LEU A 104 -13.11 5.63 0.97
CA LEU A 104 -11.86 5.62 0.20
C LEU A 104 -11.34 4.19 0.07
N SER A 105 -11.40 3.66 -1.15
CA SER A 105 -10.92 2.30 -1.45
C SER A 105 -9.48 2.28 -1.97
N SER A 106 -8.98 3.40 -2.49
CA SER A 106 -7.60 3.54 -2.98
C SER A 106 -6.58 3.85 -1.87
N GLY A 107 -5.33 3.45 -2.10
CA GLY A 107 -4.16 3.72 -1.24
C GLY A 107 -3.80 2.59 -0.27
N PHE A 108 -2.89 2.86 0.67
CA PHE A 108 -2.56 2.02 1.81
C PHE A 108 -3.67 2.10 2.88
N ASN A 109 -4.89 1.69 2.52
CA ASN A 109 -5.99 1.53 3.47
C ASN A 109 -5.65 0.47 4.53
N GLY A 110 -6.45 0.37 5.60
CA GLY A 110 -6.15 -0.46 6.76
C GLY A 110 -5.77 -1.92 6.45
N PHE A 111 -6.37 -2.53 5.41
CA PHE A 111 -6.03 -3.90 5.02
C PHE A 111 -4.65 -3.99 4.34
N THR A 112 -4.32 -3.05 3.46
CA THR A 112 -3.01 -3.01 2.80
C THR A 112 -1.89 -2.60 3.75
N LEU A 113 -2.18 -1.67 4.69
CA LEU A 113 -1.26 -1.29 5.76
C LEU A 113 -0.94 -2.48 6.68
N PHE A 114 -1.94 -3.29 7.03
CA PHE A 114 -1.74 -4.50 7.84
C PHE A 114 -0.73 -5.45 7.17
N TRP A 115 -0.91 -5.74 5.88
CA TRP A 115 0.01 -6.59 5.13
C TRP A 115 1.42 -6.01 5.05
N LEU A 116 1.53 -4.70 4.90
CA LEU A 116 2.81 -4.00 4.82
C LEU A 116 3.57 -4.02 6.16
N VAL A 117 2.87 -3.88 7.29
CA VAL A 117 3.45 -4.08 8.63
C VAL A 117 3.86 -5.54 8.85
N PHE A 118 3.01 -6.49 8.44
CA PHE A 118 3.32 -7.91 8.56
C PHE A 118 4.53 -8.31 7.71
N LEU A 119 4.67 -7.74 6.52
CA LEU A 119 5.84 -7.87 5.67
C LEU A 119 7.10 -7.32 6.36
N ALA A 120 7.03 -6.13 6.97
CA ALA A 120 8.17 -5.55 7.70
C ALA A 120 8.62 -6.45 8.87
N ILE A 121 7.68 -6.98 9.66
CA ILE A 121 7.97 -7.92 10.75
C ILE A 121 8.61 -9.21 10.21
N SER A 122 8.02 -9.80 9.16
CA SER A 122 8.54 -11.00 8.49
C SER A 122 9.97 -10.79 7.98
N CYS A 123 10.23 -9.66 7.30
CA CYS A 123 11.56 -9.27 6.85
C CYS A 123 12.54 -9.11 8.02
N GLY A 124 12.13 -8.44 9.10
CA GLY A 124 12.97 -8.23 10.29
C GLY A 124 13.39 -9.56 10.94
N ILE A 125 12.44 -10.48 11.14
CA ILE A 125 12.73 -11.81 11.71
C ILE A 125 13.64 -12.62 10.79
N SER A 126 13.34 -12.64 9.48
CA SER A 126 14.16 -13.34 8.49
C SER A 126 15.58 -12.77 8.44
N LEU A 127 15.75 -11.45 8.43
CA LEU A 127 17.05 -10.79 8.44
C LEU A 127 17.85 -11.09 9.72
N PHE A 128 17.22 -11.02 10.89
CA PHE A 128 17.88 -11.33 12.15
C PHE A 128 18.46 -12.75 12.16
N ASN A 129 17.68 -13.73 11.68
CA ASN A 129 18.14 -15.11 11.56
C ASN A 129 19.20 -15.29 10.46
N LEU A 130 19.07 -14.56 9.35
CA LEU A 130 19.98 -14.62 8.21
C LEU A 130 21.28 -13.84 8.43
N TRP A 131 21.39 -12.98 9.44
CA TRP A 131 22.62 -12.22 9.73
C TRP A 131 23.58 -13.00 10.63
N GLY A 132 23.08 -13.94 11.44
CA GLY A 132 23.88 -14.69 12.41
C GLY A 132 25.02 -15.51 11.79
N ASN A 133 26.14 -15.63 12.49
CA ASN A 133 27.30 -16.43 12.05
C ASN A 133 27.11 -17.94 12.27
N GLU A 134 25.97 -18.36 12.83
CA GLU A 134 25.68 -19.76 13.07
C GLU A 134 25.51 -20.55 11.76
N PRO A 135 25.99 -21.80 11.70
CA PRO A 135 25.80 -22.65 10.53
C PRO A 135 24.31 -22.93 10.35
N MET A 136 23.73 -22.39 9.29
CA MET A 136 22.31 -22.55 8.98
C MET A 136 22.10 -23.67 7.97
N THR A 137 21.12 -24.54 8.23
CA THR A 137 20.71 -25.58 7.28
C THR A 137 20.04 -24.97 6.06
N VAL A 138 20.17 -25.64 4.91
CA VAL A 138 19.54 -25.20 3.64
C VAL A 138 18.01 -25.09 3.80
N ASN A 139 17.39 -26.00 4.56
CA ASN A 139 15.95 -25.97 4.80
C ASN A 139 15.54 -24.74 5.61
N ARG A 140 16.29 -24.38 6.66
CA ARG A 140 16.00 -23.19 7.47
C ARG A 140 16.17 -21.91 6.65
N TYR A 141 17.21 -21.83 5.81
CA TYR A 141 17.38 -20.74 4.83
C TYR A 141 16.16 -20.59 3.93
N GLN A 142 15.76 -21.68 3.27
CA GLN A 142 14.67 -21.66 2.30
C GLN A 142 13.33 -21.30 2.93
N ASN A 143 13.06 -21.75 4.16
CA ASN A 143 11.82 -21.40 4.86
C ASN A 143 11.70 -19.90 5.10
N PHE A 144 12.76 -19.24 5.60
CA PHE A 144 12.73 -17.79 5.81
C PHE A 144 12.54 -17.03 4.50
N VAL A 145 13.30 -17.40 3.46
CA VAL A 145 13.23 -16.73 2.17
C VAL A 145 11.87 -16.93 1.50
N MET A 146 11.34 -18.16 1.48
CA MET A 146 10.04 -18.44 0.86
C MET A 146 8.88 -17.86 1.65
N PHE A 147 8.94 -17.87 2.99
CA PHE A 147 7.91 -17.24 3.80
C PHE A 147 7.87 -15.73 3.56
N THR A 148 9.01 -15.03 3.63
CA THR A 148 9.05 -13.59 3.35
C THR A 148 8.64 -13.27 1.91
N ALA A 149 9.05 -14.09 0.93
CA ALA A 149 8.62 -13.93 -0.46
C ALA A 149 7.11 -14.13 -0.64
N PHE A 150 6.51 -15.08 0.09
CA PHE A 150 5.07 -15.30 0.09
C PHE A 150 4.31 -14.10 0.66
N ILE A 151 4.76 -13.56 1.80
CA ILE A 151 4.14 -12.34 2.38
C ILE A 151 4.30 -11.14 1.45
N PHE A 152 5.47 -10.99 0.81
CA PHE A 152 5.68 -9.95 -0.19
C PHE A 152 4.70 -10.08 -1.36
N PHE A 153 4.53 -11.30 -1.88
CA PHE A 153 3.58 -11.58 -2.96
C PHE A 153 2.14 -11.24 -2.56
N CYS A 154 1.70 -11.63 -1.35
CA CYS A 154 0.38 -11.28 -0.83
C CYS A 154 0.20 -9.75 -0.74
N THR A 155 1.22 -9.05 -0.23
CA THR A 155 1.19 -7.58 -0.08
C THR A 155 1.04 -6.88 -1.43
N VAL A 156 1.83 -7.28 -2.42
CA VAL A 156 1.78 -6.70 -3.79
C VAL A 156 0.46 -7.03 -4.47
N SER A 157 -0.05 -8.25 -4.29
CA SER A 157 -1.32 -8.67 -4.88
C SER A 157 -2.50 -7.88 -4.31
N VAL A 158 -2.52 -7.66 -3.00
CA VAL A 158 -3.52 -6.81 -2.34
C VAL A 158 -3.40 -5.38 -2.83
N TRP A 159 -2.19 -4.82 -2.90
CA TRP A 159 -1.98 -3.46 -3.43
C TRP A 159 -2.56 -3.27 -4.83
N PHE A 160 -2.31 -4.21 -5.74
CA PHE A 160 -2.81 -4.16 -7.13
C PHE A 160 -4.33 -4.32 -7.24
N VAL A 161 -4.97 -5.00 -6.30
CA VAL A 161 -6.44 -5.13 -6.28
C VAL A 161 -7.11 -3.82 -5.86
N PHE A 162 -6.49 -3.05 -4.98
CA PHE A 162 -7.08 -1.84 -4.41
C PHE A 162 -6.61 -0.52 -5.04
N ASN A 163 -5.61 -0.55 -5.94
CA ASN A 163 -5.08 0.64 -6.63
C ASN A 163 -4.99 0.41 -8.14
#